data_AF-R5BV92-F1
#
_entry.id   AF-R5BV92-F1
#
_cell.length_a   1.000
_cell.length_b   1.000
_cell.length_c   1.000
_cell.angle_alpha   90.00
_cell.angle_beta   90.00
_cell.angle_gamma   90.00
#
_symmetry.space_group_name_H-M   'P 1'
#
loop_
_entity.id
_entity.type
_entity.pdbx_description
1 polymer ?
#
loop_
_entity_poly.entity_id
_entity_poly.type
_entity_poly.pdbx_seq_one_letter_code
_entity_poly.pdbx_strand_id
1 'polypeptide(L)'
;MTEKENLASVLAGAYKLDYRWLVIDSELLQIRIYKDVSDETEVPLELNFDPHFAQYIVNVCKNKDNPIVISEVLVEFCASETHALYYDKKSYEEQAIAIRHKPNELTAIREDGERYLLTLNGVVRTNPGDWVIRGVNGEEYPCDPEIFKKLYDIIEEEPKA
;
A
#
# COMPACT_ATOMS: atom_id res chain seq x y z
N MET A 1 10.86 7.20 -0.98
CA MET A 1 9.82 7.96 -0.23
C MET A 1 10.33 8.30 1.16
N THR A 2 9.82 9.38 1.78
CA THR A 2 10.00 9.65 3.20
C THR A 2 9.23 8.64 4.06
N GLU A 3 9.51 8.59 5.37
CA GLU A 3 8.78 7.70 6.29
C GLU A 3 7.28 8.00 6.31
N LYS A 4 6.89 9.28 6.27
CA LYS A 4 5.48 9.69 6.19
C LYS A 4 4.82 9.25 4.90
N GLU A 5 5.50 9.42 3.77
CA GLU A 5 4.97 8.99 2.47
C GLU A 5 4.79 7.45 2.43
N ASN A 6 5.71 6.70 3.01
CA ASN A 6 5.60 5.25 3.13
C ASN A 6 4.44 4.83 4.05
N LEU A 7 4.28 5.50 5.18
CA LEU A 7 3.17 5.25 6.11
C LEU A 7 1.83 5.54 5.44
N ALA A 8 1.74 6.68 4.74
CA ALA A 8 0.57 7.05 3.95
C ALA A 8 0.26 6.01 2.85
N SER A 9 1.28 5.59 2.09
CA SER A 9 1.15 4.59 1.02
C SER A 9 0.54 3.28 1.54
N VAL A 10 1.06 2.74 2.65
CA VAL A 10 0.57 1.48 3.22
C VAL A 10 -0.83 1.63 3.82
N LEU A 11 -1.07 2.67 4.61
CA LEU A 11 -2.35 2.85 5.29
C LEU A 11 -3.48 3.29 4.35
N ALA A 12 -3.18 4.05 3.29
CA ALA A 12 -4.14 4.33 2.22
C ALA A 12 -4.49 3.05 1.45
N GLY A 13 -3.50 2.20 1.15
CA GLY A 13 -3.73 0.87 0.59
C GLY A 13 -4.60 -0.01 1.50
N ALA A 14 -4.35 0.01 2.81
CA ALA A 14 -5.14 -0.71 3.80
C ALA A 14 -6.61 -0.25 3.77
N TYR A 15 -6.80 1.06 3.77
CA TYR A 15 -8.12 1.67 3.72
C TYR A 15 -8.88 1.30 2.43
N LYS A 16 -8.19 1.28 1.28
CA LYS A 16 -8.77 0.84 0.00
C LYS A 16 -9.22 -0.62 0.01
N LEU A 17 -8.57 -1.47 0.80
CA LEU A 17 -8.87 -2.91 0.95
C LEU A 17 -9.79 -3.23 2.14
N ASP A 18 -10.49 -2.22 2.65
CA ASP A 18 -11.44 -2.30 3.77
C ASP A 18 -10.85 -2.58 5.15
N TYR A 19 -9.53 -2.52 5.31
CA TYR A 19 -8.93 -2.48 6.64
C TYR A 19 -9.21 -1.12 7.28
N ARG A 20 -9.63 -1.12 8.54
CA ARG A 20 -10.02 0.10 9.28
C ARG A 20 -9.24 0.28 10.57
N TRP A 21 -8.64 -0.78 11.07
CA TRP A 21 -7.99 -0.79 12.37
C TRP A 21 -6.52 -1.18 12.26
N LEU A 22 -5.70 -0.51 13.05
CA LEU A 22 -4.27 -0.76 13.21
C LEU A 22 -4.03 -1.18 14.66
N VAL A 23 -3.38 -2.32 14.85
CA VAL A 23 -2.98 -2.85 16.16
C VAL A 23 -1.47 -2.92 16.20
N ILE A 24 -0.89 -2.40 17.27
CA ILE A 24 0.57 -2.34 17.45
C ILE A 24 0.95 -3.03 18.75
N ASP A 25 1.82 -4.03 18.65
CA ASP A 25 2.59 -4.55 19.78
C ASP A 25 3.94 -3.84 19.79
N SER A 26 4.11 -2.90 20.72
CA SER A 26 5.32 -2.08 20.82
C SER A 26 6.52 -2.83 21.39
N GLU A 27 6.31 -3.93 22.13
CA GLU A 27 7.40 -4.74 22.69
C GLU A 27 8.00 -5.65 21.61
N LEU A 28 7.14 -6.23 20.77
CA LEU A 28 7.55 -7.14 19.68
C LEU A 28 7.76 -6.43 18.34
N LEU A 29 7.49 -5.12 18.26
CA LEU A 29 7.44 -4.34 17.01
C LEU A 29 6.53 -4.97 15.95
N GLN A 30 5.46 -5.65 16.38
CA GLN A 30 4.49 -6.28 15.48
C GLN A 30 3.37 -5.32 15.18
N ILE A 31 3.07 -5.16 13.90
CA ILE A 31 2.04 -4.24 13.41
C ILE A 31 1.05 -5.05 12.59
N ARG A 32 -0.23 -4.95 12.92
CA ARG A 32 -1.32 -5.69 12.26
C ARG A 32 -2.44 -4.76 11.86
N ILE A 33 -3.15 -5.12 10.81
CA ILE A 33 -4.37 -4.43 10.42
C ILE A 33 -5.56 -5.39 10.38
N TYR A 34 -6.73 -4.87 10.76
CA TYR A 34 -8.00 -5.58 10.80
C TYR A 34 -9.07 -4.80 10.05
N LYS A 35 -10.02 -5.53 9.46
CA LYS A 35 -11.27 -4.97 8.93
C LYS A 35 -12.22 -4.69 10.08
N ASP A 36 -12.37 -5.63 11.00
CA ASP A 36 -13.19 -5.51 12.20
C ASP A 36 -12.50 -6.16 13.42
N VAL A 37 -12.01 -5.33 14.33
CA VAL A 37 -11.38 -5.80 15.59
C VAL A 37 -12.35 -6.49 16.55
N SER A 38 -13.67 -6.41 16.31
CA SER A 38 -14.68 -7.11 17.10
C SER A 38 -14.97 -8.53 16.60
N ASP A 39 -14.51 -8.90 15.40
CA ASP A 39 -14.63 -10.26 14.87
C ASP A 39 -13.47 -11.14 15.37
N GLU A 40 -13.75 -11.97 16.39
CA GLU A 40 -12.77 -12.89 16.97
C GLU A 40 -12.29 -13.98 15.99
N THR A 41 -12.97 -14.16 14.86
CA THR A 41 -12.60 -15.13 13.81
C THR A 41 -11.76 -14.52 12.69
N GLU A 42 -11.63 -13.20 12.65
CA GLU A 42 -10.82 -12.51 11.65
C GLU A 42 -9.34 -12.87 11.82
N VAL A 43 -8.70 -13.25 10.72
CA VAL A 43 -7.23 -13.37 10.67
C VAL A 43 -6.67 -12.03 10.23
N PRO A 44 -5.93 -11.31 11.10
CA PRO A 44 -5.34 -10.03 10.74
C PRO A 44 -4.27 -10.17 9.66
N LEU A 45 -4.05 -9.08 8.93
CA LEU A 45 -2.88 -8.98 8.09
C LEU A 45 -1.70 -8.40 8.88
N GLU A 46 -0.60 -9.15 8.95
CA GLU A 46 0.64 -8.69 9.57
C GLU A 46 1.46 -7.84 8.59
N LEU A 47 1.81 -6.63 9.05
CA LEU A 47 2.58 -5.67 8.30
C LEU A 47 4.05 -5.77 8.71
N ASN A 48 4.78 -6.63 8.00
CA ASN A 48 6.20 -6.86 8.24
C ASN A 48 7.03 -5.73 7.61
N PHE A 49 7.67 -4.93 8.46
CA PHE A 49 8.57 -3.85 8.06
C PHE A 49 9.99 -4.13 8.52
N ASP A 50 10.96 -3.40 7.96
CA ASP A 50 12.26 -3.33 8.58
C ASP A 50 12.16 -2.73 10.01
N PRO A 51 13.06 -3.10 10.95
CA PRO A 51 12.94 -2.67 12.35
C PRO A 51 12.96 -1.15 12.55
N HIS A 52 13.66 -0.40 11.69
CA HIS A 52 13.71 1.05 11.80
C HIS A 52 12.35 1.66 11.49
N PHE A 53 11.72 1.22 10.40
CA PHE A 53 10.39 1.70 10.03
C PHE A 53 9.30 1.23 10.99
N ALA A 54 9.38 0.00 11.51
CA ALA A 54 8.47 -0.47 12.56
C ALA A 54 8.56 0.42 13.82
N GLN A 55 9.79 0.74 14.25
CA GLN A 55 10.01 1.63 15.40
C GLN A 55 9.49 3.05 15.15
N TYR A 56 9.63 3.55 13.92
CA TYR A 56 9.04 4.82 13.50
C TYR A 56 7.51 4.81 13.70
N ILE A 57 6.81 3.77 13.24
CA ILE A 57 5.35 3.65 13.38
C ILE A 57 4.94 3.59 14.85
N VAL A 58 5.65 2.80 15.68
CA VAL A 58 5.44 2.75 17.13
C VAL A 58 5.56 4.14 17.75
N ASN A 59 6.59 4.91 17.36
CA ASN A 59 6.82 6.25 17.90
C ASN A 59 5.75 7.26 17.46
N VAL A 60 5.29 7.18 16.21
CA VAL A 60 4.20 8.02 15.69
C VAL A 60 2.91 7.74 16.46
N CYS A 61 2.61 6.47 16.73
CA CYS A 61 1.36 6.04 17.35
C CYS A 61 1.41 5.92 18.89
N LYS A 62 2.53 6.25 19.54
CA LYS A 62 2.78 5.96 20.97
C LYS A 62 1.75 6.48 21.97
N ASN A 63 1.00 7.53 21.61
CA ASN A 63 -0.01 8.18 22.45
C ASN A 63 -1.44 7.92 21.97
N LYS A 64 -1.62 6.98 21.04
CA LYS A 64 -2.93 6.57 20.53
C LYS A 64 -3.45 5.38 21.34
N ASP A 65 -4.77 5.24 21.35
CA ASP A 65 -5.42 4.02 21.83
C ASP A 65 -5.00 2.82 20.99
N ASN A 66 -5.18 1.61 21.50
CA ASN A 66 -4.87 0.39 20.76
C ASN A 66 -6.05 -0.59 20.95
N PRO A 67 -6.84 -0.91 19.92
CA PRO A 67 -6.64 -0.64 18.48
C PRO A 67 -6.82 0.84 18.06
N ILE A 68 -6.09 1.26 17.02
CA ILE A 68 -6.12 2.60 16.41
C ILE A 68 -6.98 2.60 15.15
N VAL A 69 -7.77 3.64 14.90
CA VAL A 69 -8.47 3.80 13.62
C VAL A 69 -7.51 4.32 12.54
N ILE A 70 -7.38 3.61 11.43
CA ILE A 70 -6.41 3.93 10.34
C ILE A 70 -6.61 5.34 9.78
N SER A 71 -7.87 5.78 9.59
CA SER A 71 -8.14 7.11 9.04
C SER A 71 -7.68 8.24 9.96
N GLU A 72 -7.65 8.03 11.28
CA GLU A 72 -7.11 9.02 12.22
C GLU A 72 -5.59 9.15 12.05
N VAL A 73 -4.88 8.03 11.86
CA VAL A 73 -3.45 8.04 11.60
C VAL A 73 -3.13 8.80 10.31
N LEU A 74 -3.88 8.50 9.24
CA LEU A 74 -3.74 9.18 7.95
C LEU A 74 -3.95 10.70 8.07
N VAL A 75 -5.00 11.12 8.78
CA VAL A 75 -5.35 12.55 8.93
C VAL A 75 -4.37 13.28 9.86
N GLU A 76 -3.94 12.68 10.96
CA GLU A 76 -3.12 13.40 11.95
C GLU A 76 -1.64 13.44 11.59
N PHE A 77 -1.11 12.37 10.98
CA PHE A 77 0.32 12.24 10.77
C PHE A 77 0.76 12.33 9.31
N CYS A 78 -0.16 12.06 8.38
CA CYS A 78 0.12 11.91 6.96
C CYS A 78 -0.87 12.67 6.04
N ALA A 79 -1.51 13.74 6.52
CA ALA A 79 -2.58 14.41 5.74
C ALA A 79 -2.08 14.91 4.38
N SER A 80 -0.92 15.59 4.35
CA SER A 80 -0.35 16.13 3.12
C SER A 80 0.08 15.03 2.16
N GLU A 81 0.68 13.96 2.69
CA GLU A 81 1.11 12.80 1.90
C GLU A 81 -0.08 12.04 1.33
N THR A 82 -1.14 11.87 2.14
CA THR A 82 -2.40 11.26 1.72
C THR A 82 -3.08 12.10 0.66
N HIS A 83 -3.14 13.42 0.86
CA HIS A 83 -3.67 14.35 -0.16
C HIS A 83 -2.87 14.23 -1.46
N ALA A 84 -1.54 14.19 -1.38
CA ALA A 84 -0.69 14.08 -2.55
C ALA A 84 -0.86 12.74 -3.29
N LEU A 85 -1.15 11.65 -2.58
CA LEU A 85 -1.45 10.35 -3.18
C LEU A 85 -2.78 10.35 -3.96
N TYR A 86 -3.77 11.15 -3.54
CA TYR A 86 -5.08 11.20 -4.18
C TYR A 86 -5.26 12.36 -5.17
N TYR A 87 -4.52 13.47 -5.04
CA TYR A 87 -4.82 14.72 -5.76
C TYR A 87 -3.62 15.43 -6.42
N ASP A 88 -2.39 15.40 -5.86
CA ASP A 88 -1.27 16.24 -6.38
C ASP A 88 -0.22 15.50 -7.24
N LYS A 89 -0.01 14.20 -7.04
CA LYS A 89 0.80 13.41 -7.98
C LYS A 89 -0.12 13.04 -9.15
N LYS A 90 0.42 13.05 -10.39
CA LYS A 90 -0.28 12.53 -11.59
C LYS A 90 -1.18 11.37 -11.16
N SER A 91 -2.50 11.51 -11.31
CA SER A 91 -3.44 10.50 -10.82
C SER A 91 -2.95 9.13 -11.28
N TYR A 92 -3.13 8.08 -10.46
CA TYR A 92 -2.80 6.72 -10.90
C TYR A 92 -3.37 6.47 -12.31
N GLU A 93 -4.57 6.98 -12.59
CA GLU A 93 -5.26 6.88 -13.87
C GLU A 93 -4.48 7.53 -15.03
N GLU A 94 -3.81 8.66 -14.79
CA GLU A 94 -2.97 9.37 -15.77
C GLU A 94 -1.62 8.70 -16.03
N GLN A 95 -1.23 7.70 -15.24
CA GLN A 95 0.03 6.96 -15.41
C GLN A 95 -0.21 5.50 -15.79
N ALA A 96 -1.39 4.98 -15.47
CA ALA A 96 -1.72 3.58 -15.61
C ALA A 96 -1.85 3.19 -17.08
N ILE A 97 -1.13 2.14 -17.45
CA ILE A 97 -1.30 1.45 -18.74
C ILE A 97 -2.21 0.25 -18.58
N ALA A 98 -2.91 -0.12 -19.65
CA ALA A 98 -3.73 -1.33 -19.67
C ALA A 98 -2.86 -2.55 -20.01
N ILE A 99 -2.96 -3.61 -19.21
CA ILE A 99 -2.18 -4.83 -19.36
C ILE A 99 -3.07 -6.07 -19.34
N ARG A 100 -2.62 -7.17 -19.94
CA ARG A 100 -3.31 -8.46 -19.93
C ARG A 100 -2.40 -9.56 -19.36
N HIS A 101 -2.91 -10.28 -18.38
CA HIS A 101 -2.41 -11.59 -17.98
C HIS A 101 -3.56 -12.58 -18.11
N LYS A 102 -3.61 -13.28 -19.25
CA LYS A 102 -4.79 -13.99 -19.75
C LYS A 102 -5.47 -14.86 -18.67
N PRO A 103 -6.80 -14.78 -18.50
CA PRO A 103 -7.75 -13.94 -19.24
C PRO A 103 -7.93 -12.52 -18.67
N ASN A 104 -7.21 -12.16 -17.61
CA ASN A 104 -7.46 -10.95 -16.84
C ASN A 104 -6.86 -9.71 -17.49
N GLU A 105 -7.65 -8.63 -17.54
CA GLU A 105 -7.21 -7.29 -17.91
C GLU A 105 -7.09 -6.44 -16.65
N LEU A 106 -5.93 -5.80 -16.49
CA LEU A 106 -5.53 -5.08 -15.29
C LEU A 106 -4.88 -3.76 -15.69
N THR A 107 -4.50 -2.97 -14.69
CA THR A 107 -3.72 -1.76 -14.89
C THR A 107 -2.37 -1.86 -14.18
N ALA A 108 -1.36 -1.20 -14.72
CA ALA A 108 -0.08 -1.05 -14.03
C ALA A 108 0.53 0.32 -14.25
N ILE A 109 1.28 0.77 -13.24
CA ILE A 109 2.18 1.92 -13.34
C ILE A 109 3.61 1.44 -13.20
N ARG A 110 4.55 2.16 -13.80
CA ARG A 110 5.96 1.96 -13.55
C ARG A 110 6.37 2.80 -12.35
N GLU A 111 7.05 2.18 -11.39
CA GLU A 111 7.55 2.85 -10.20
C GLU A 111 8.99 3.32 -10.46
N ASP A 112 9.26 4.61 -10.26
CA ASP A 112 10.60 5.19 -10.48
C ASP A 112 11.47 5.18 -9.22
N GLY A 113 10.90 4.81 -8.07
CA GLY A 113 11.61 4.82 -6.78
C GLY A 113 11.29 3.62 -5.89
N GLU A 114 11.67 3.77 -4.63
CA GLU A 114 11.36 2.77 -3.60
C GLU A 114 10.26 3.29 -2.67
N ARG A 115 9.24 2.47 -2.47
CA ARG A 115 8.19 2.69 -1.48
C ARG A 115 7.70 1.39 -0.85
N TYR A 116 7.14 1.51 0.34
CA TYR A 116 6.35 0.45 0.94
C TYR A 116 4.96 0.41 0.31
N LEU A 117 4.56 -0.78 -0.13
CA LEU A 117 3.31 -1.09 -0.79
C LEU A 117 2.57 -2.13 0.02
N LEU A 118 1.29 -1.91 0.29
CA LEU A 118 0.44 -2.93 0.89
C LEU A 118 -0.04 -3.91 -0.18
N THR A 119 0.19 -5.19 0.06
CA THR A 119 -0.36 -6.31 -0.71
C THR A 119 -1.28 -7.16 0.16
N LEU A 120 -2.00 -8.12 -0.41
CA LEU A 120 -2.80 -9.09 0.37
C LEU A 120 -1.95 -10.04 1.24
N ASN A 121 -0.64 -10.11 1.01
CA ASN A 121 0.30 -10.93 1.78
C ASN A 121 1.16 -10.09 2.75
N GLY A 122 0.78 -8.83 2.98
CA GLY A 122 1.51 -7.90 3.83
C GLY A 122 2.27 -6.86 3.00
N VAL A 123 3.26 -6.24 3.63
CA VAL A 123 3.98 -5.12 3.03
C VAL A 123 5.15 -5.61 2.20
N VAL A 124 5.30 -5.05 1.00
CA VAL A 124 6.45 -5.27 0.12
C VAL A 124 7.07 -3.93 -0.23
N ARG A 125 8.40 -3.88 -0.34
CA ARG A 125 9.13 -2.71 -0.84
C ARG A 125 9.33 -2.82 -2.34
N THR A 126 8.95 -1.80 -3.08
CA THR A 126 9.25 -1.69 -4.52
C THR A 126 10.70 -1.30 -4.75
N ASN A 127 11.24 -1.69 -5.90
CA ASN A 127 12.52 -1.21 -6.42
C ASN A 127 12.27 -0.23 -7.58
N PRO A 128 13.22 0.67 -7.87
CA PRO A 128 13.15 1.51 -9.05
C PRO A 128 13.06 0.65 -10.31
N GLY A 129 12.04 0.92 -11.12
CA GLY A 129 11.74 0.20 -12.35
C GLY A 129 10.63 -0.84 -12.22
N ASP A 130 10.30 -1.30 -11.01
CA ASP A 130 9.23 -2.28 -10.78
C ASP A 130 7.90 -1.78 -11.35
N TRP A 131 7.08 -2.71 -11.83
CA TRP A 131 5.69 -2.42 -12.17
C TRP A 131 4.81 -2.61 -10.95
N VAL A 132 3.95 -1.64 -10.65
CA VAL A 132 2.90 -1.79 -9.65
C VAL A 132 1.60 -2.13 -10.37
N ILE A 133 1.23 -3.41 -10.31
CA ILE A 133 0.03 -3.97 -10.92
C ILE A 133 -1.12 -3.81 -9.95
N ARG A 134 -2.24 -3.27 -10.42
CA ARG A 134 -3.47 -3.14 -9.65
C ARG A 134 -4.47 -4.23 -10.02
N GLY A 135 -4.87 -4.99 -9.02
CA GLY A 135 -5.90 -6.02 -9.11
C GLY A 135 -7.31 -5.45 -9.07
N VAL A 136 -8.30 -6.34 -9.16
CA VAL A 136 -9.71 -5.99 -9.44
C VAL A 136 -10.37 -5.32 -8.23
N ASN A 137 -9.97 -5.66 -7.01
CA ASN A 137 -10.47 -5.04 -5.78
C ASN A 137 -9.60 -3.86 -5.32
N GLY A 138 -8.69 -3.40 -6.19
CA GLY A 138 -7.82 -2.28 -5.91
C GLY A 138 -6.53 -2.64 -5.16
N GLU A 139 -6.28 -3.93 -4.91
CA GLU A 139 -5.03 -4.45 -4.38
C GLU A 139 -3.86 -4.13 -5.33
N GLU A 140 -2.67 -3.96 -4.77
CA GLU A 140 -1.49 -3.62 -5.56
C GLU A 140 -0.38 -4.64 -5.31
N TYR A 141 0.37 -4.96 -6.37
CA TYR A 141 1.49 -5.89 -6.32
C TYR A 141 2.69 -5.33 -7.09
N PRO A 142 3.89 -5.38 -6.54
CA PRO A 142 5.09 -5.09 -7.30
C PRO A 142 5.41 -6.28 -8.22
N CYS A 143 5.92 -5.98 -9.40
CA CYS A 143 6.32 -6.96 -10.39
C CYS A 143 7.65 -6.52 -11.00
N ASP A 144 8.67 -7.37 -10.85
CA ASP A 144 9.97 -7.17 -11.46
C ASP A 144 9.83 -6.94 -12.98
N PRO A 145 10.59 -6.01 -13.59
CA PRO A 145 10.44 -5.67 -15.00
C PRO A 145 10.61 -6.85 -15.97
N GLU A 146 11.53 -7.76 -15.66
CA GLU A 146 11.80 -8.92 -16.51
C GLU A 146 10.72 -10.00 -16.35
N ILE A 147 10.12 -10.11 -15.15
CA ILE A 147 8.94 -10.95 -14.93
C ILE A 147 7.73 -10.35 -15.66
N PHE A 148 7.50 -9.04 -15.52
CA PHE A 148 6.39 -8.33 -16.16
C PHE A 148 6.40 -8.57 -17.67
N LYS A 149 7.55 -8.36 -18.32
CA LYS A 149 7.74 -8.57 -19.76
C LYS A 149 7.44 -9.99 -20.24
N LYS A 150 7.61 -10.99 -19.37
CA LYS A 150 7.36 -12.40 -19.70
C LYS A 150 5.92 -12.82 -19.52
N LEU A 151 5.18 -12.18 -18.60
CA LEU A 151 3.86 -12.63 -18.16
C LEU A 151 2.71 -11.74 -18.63
N TYR A 152 2.99 -10.48 -18.97
CA TYR A 152 1.96 -9.49 -19.29
C TYR A 152 2.11 -8.97 -20.72
N ASP A 153 0.97 -8.89 -21.42
CA ASP A 153 0.86 -8.19 -22.69
C ASP A 153 0.39 -6.75 -22.42
N ILE A 154 1.05 -5.73 -22.97
CA ILE A 154 0.53 -4.35 -22.92
C ILE A 154 -0.58 -4.21 -23.96
N ILE A 155 -1.76 -3.73 -23.54
CA ILE A 155 -2.94 -3.55 -24.41
C ILE A 155 -2.98 -2.11 -24.93
N GLU A 156 -2.76 -1.12 -24.06
CA GLU A 156 -2.74 0.30 -24.37
C GLU A 156 -1.57 0.96 -23.61
N GLU A 157 -0.62 1.55 -24.35
CA GLU A 157 0.57 2.21 -23.78
C GLU A 157 0.30 3.64 -23.29
N GLU A 158 -0.79 4.25 -23.76
CA GLU A 158 -1.17 5.60 -23.35
C GLU A 158 -2.15 5.54 -22.16
N PRO A 159 -1.85 6.27 -21.07
CA PRO A 159 -2.78 6.40 -19.96
C PRO A 159 -4.11 6.99 -20.43
N LYS A 160 -5.23 6.47 -19.91
CA LYS A 160 -6.56 7.02 -20.21
C LYS A 160 -6.68 8.37 -19.52
N ALA A 161 -6.63 9.43 -20.33
CA ALA A 161 -6.90 10.81 -19.93
C ALA A 161 -8.34 11.02 -19.41
#